data_AF-A0AA36D0C7-F1
#
_entry.id   AF-A0AA36D0C7-F1
#
_cell.length_a   1.000
_cell.length_b   1.000
_cell.length_c   1.000
_cell.angle_alpha   90.00
_cell.angle_beta   90.00
_cell.angle_gamma   90.00
#
_symmetry.space_group_name_H-M   'P 1'
#
loop_
_entity.id
_entity.type
_entity.pdbx_description
1 polymer ?
#
loop_
_entity_poly.entity_id
_entity_poly.type
_entity_poly.pdbx_seq_one_letter_code
_entity_poly.pdbx_strand_id
1 'polypeptide(L)'
;MSKDDDPEAQKAMQLAQKALEYEEAIYFYAEASHRILSLIARKKILPILKRNATEYLERAEYLKRELPRLQADIIAKRSPQQLQFESAEFTALKAIDMEERGEIDQAADCYEKSVELCLNLMKLPNIDPQLRQKLRGLAAQALERAEYLKLKIETRNKAEETEAMQLSALLPSVPTGDLSLSDLHLDDRAPAARGNAATGSPQIHPRNQHEGLTKEELAVLAATSRINGRRYVPFLEQDLKEQFNFSLPFSDKHGKLALTEKQVKRLKDWARPSDFFSEPTLIKKIDNRHFRLFFRGFTCHCCAV
;
A
#
# COMPACT_ATOMS: atom_id res chain seq x y z
N MET A 1 32.26 9.31 46.87
CA MET A 1 31.61 9.82 45.65
C MET A 1 32.30 9.10 44.50
N SER A 2 31.68 8.26 43.68
CA SER A 2 30.28 8.12 43.33
C SER A 2 29.94 6.68 43.00
N LYS A 3 28.63 6.43 43.11
CA LYS A 3 27.86 5.21 43.00
C LYS A 3 28.20 4.37 41.77
N ASP A 4 28.31 3.08 42.04
CA ASP A 4 28.28 1.97 41.10
C ASP A 4 27.01 2.00 40.25
N ASP A 5 27.21 2.09 38.93
CA ASP A 5 26.22 1.67 37.93
C ASP A 5 26.42 0.16 37.71
N ASP A 6 25.44 -0.64 38.13
CA ASP A 6 25.50 -2.09 38.18
C ASP A 6 25.57 -2.72 36.76
N PRO A 7 26.59 -3.52 36.41
CA PRO A 7 26.74 -4.12 35.07
C PRO A 7 25.60 -5.07 34.68
N GLU A 8 24.82 -5.55 35.64
CA GLU A 8 23.59 -6.31 35.39
C GLU A 8 22.45 -5.44 34.84
N ALA A 9 22.43 -4.15 35.17
CA ALA A 9 21.45 -3.19 34.65
C ALA A 9 21.68 -2.87 33.16
N GLN A 10 22.94 -2.81 32.71
CA GLN A 10 23.28 -2.69 31.28
C GLN A 10 23.02 -3.98 30.50
N LYS A 11 23.20 -5.14 31.13
CA LYS A 11 22.92 -6.46 30.56
C LYS A 11 21.40 -6.70 30.37
N ALA A 12 20.58 -6.11 31.23
CA ALA A 12 19.12 -6.08 31.10
C ALA A 12 18.65 -5.17 29.95
N MET A 13 19.32 -4.03 29.72
CA MET A 13 19.09 -3.19 28.54
C MET A 13 19.51 -3.87 27.22
N GLN A 14 20.61 -4.64 27.21
CA GLN A 14 21.04 -5.48 26.06
C GLN A 14 20.11 -6.68 25.78
N LEU A 15 19.31 -7.11 26.75
CA LEU A 15 18.33 -8.20 26.57
C LEU A 15 17.02 -7.70 25.94
N ALA A 16 16.73 -6.40 26.09
CA ALA A 16 15.56 -5.74 25.51
C ALA A 16 15.73 -5.39 24.01
N GLN A 17 16.97 -5.27 23.52
CA GLN A 17 17.29 -5.01 22.10
C GLN A 17 17.31 -6.29 21.23
N LYS A 18 17.45 -7.47 21.86
CA LYS A 18 17.79 -8.75 21.23
C LYS A 18 16.79 -9.39 20.25
N ALA A 19 15.53 -8.98 20.21
CA ALA A 19 14.52 -9.65 19.38
C ALA A 19 14.62 -9.28 17.88
N LEU A 20 15.03 -8.04 17.58
CA LEU A 20 15.43 -7.58 16.24
C LEU A 20 16.88 -7.98 15.93
N GLU A 21 17.73 -8.10 16.98
CA GLU A 21 19.15 -8.38 16.82
C GLU A 21 19.49 -9.80 16.36
N TYR A 22 18.61 -10.80 16.45
CA TYR A 22 19.01 -12.15 16.01
C TYR A 22 19.21 -12.21 14.50
N GLU A 23 18.32 -11.58 13.72
CA GLU A 23 18.46 -11.51 12.26
C GLU A 23 19.67 -10.66 11.85
N GLU A 24 19.85 -9.53 12.52
CA GLU A 24 20.99 -8.63 12.31
C GLU A 24 22.32 -9.30 12.73
N ALA A 25 22.34 -10.03 13.84
CA ALA A 25 23.50 -10.78 14.29
C ALA A 25 23.83 -11.93 13.33
N ILE A 26 22.83 -12.67 12.84
CA ILE A 26 23.04 -13.69 11.79
C ILE A 26 23.72 -13.07 10.58
N TYR A 27 23.23 -11.91 10.12
CA TYR A 27 23.83 -11.19 9.00
C TYR A 27 25.28 -10.78 9.28
N PHE A 28 25.57 -10.16 10.43
CA PHE A 28 26.93 -9.71 10.75
C PHE A 28 27.91 -10.86 10.97
N TYR A 29 27.50 -11.96 11.60
CA TYR A 29 28.36 -13.15 11.74
C TYR A 29 28.64 -13.80 10.38
N ALA A 30 27.63 -13.88 9.50
CA ALA A 30 27.80 -14.39 8.15
C ALA A 30 28.74 -13.50 7.31
N GLU A 31 28.55 -12.17 7.36
CA GLU A 31 29.38 -11.22 6.62
C GLU A 31 30.82 -11.20 7.15
N ALA A 32 31.02 -11.20 8.47
CA ALA A 32 32.34 -11.25 9.10
C ALA A 32 33.11 -12.52 8.67
N SER A 33 32.43 -13.68 8.63
CA SER A 33 33.05 -14.93 8.18
C SER A 33 33.49 -14.85 6.71
N HIS A 34 32.63 -14.33 5.82
CA HIS A 34 32.95 -14.12 4.41
C HIS A 34 34.11 -13.15 4.20
N ARG A 35 34.15 -12.06 4.96
CA ARG A 35 35.24 -11.07 4.89
C ARG A 35 36.58 -11.68 5.29
N ILE A 36 36.63 -12.44 6.39
CA ILE A 36 37.85 -13.11 6.83
C ILE A 36 38.32 -14.13 5.78
N LEU A 37 37.43 -14.97 5.25
CA LEU A 37 37.76 -15.94 4.21
C LEU A 37 38.27 -15.27 2.92
N SER A 38 37.65 -14.15 2.51
CA SER A 38 38.09 -13.37 1.35
C SER A 38 39.49 -12.76 1.55
N LEU A 39 39.79 -12.25 2.75
CA LEU A 39 41.09 -11.67 3.07
C LEU A 39 42.21 -12.72 3.13
N ILE A 40 41.90 -13.93 3.59
CA ILE A 40 42.81 -15.10 3.55
C ILE A 40 43.08 -15.49 2.09
N ALA A 41 42.06 -15.58 1.24
CA ALA A 41 42.23 -15.89 -0.19
C ALA A 41 43.11 -14.87 -0.92
N ARG A 42 43.03 -13.60 -0.52
CA ARG A 42 43.87 -12.50 -1.01
C ARG A 42 45.25 -12.41 -0.34
N LYS A 43 45.59 -13.36 0.53
CA LYS A 43 46.85 -13.41 1.31
C LYS A 43 47.13 -12.15 2.14
N LYS A 44 46.09 -11.39 2.51
CA LYS A 44 46.23 -10.17 3.33
C LYS A 44 46.27 -10.47 4.83
N ILE A 45 45.78 -11.64 5.23
CA ILE A 45 45.63 -12.07 6.63
C ILE A 45 46.13 -13.51 6.78
N LEU A 46 46.61 -13.86 7.98
CA LEU A 46 47.12 -15.19 8.31
C LEU A 46 46.01 -16.26 8.25
N PRO A 47 46.33 -17.47 7.73
CA PRO A 47 45.37 -18.56 7.59
C PRO A 47 44.87 -19.13 8.94
N ILE A 48 45.54 -18.81 10.05
CA ILE A 48 45.10 -19.21 11.40
C ILE A 48 43.72 -18.66 11.78
N LEU A 49 43.34 -17.50 11.21
CA LEU A 49 42.04 -16.88 11.41
C LEU A 49 40.90 -17.59 10.67
N LYS A 50 41.20 -18.60 9.85
CA LYS A 50 40.19 -19.46 9.21
C LYS A 50 39.29 -20.13 10.25
N ARG A 51 39.85 -20.50 11.40
CA ARG A 51 39.09 -21.07 12.53
C ARG A 51 38.04 -20.10 13.06
N ASN A 52 38.38 -18.81 13.20
CA ASN A 52 37.44 -17.80 13.67
C ASN A 52 36.31 -17.58 12.64
N ALA A 53 36.64 -17.64 11.34
CA ALA A 53 35.63 -17.56 10.29
C ALA A 53 34.65 -18.73 10.33
N THR A 54 35.13 -19.96 10.56
CA THR A 54 34.26 -21.13 10.71
C THR A 54 33.40 -21.04 11.96
N GLU A 55 33.95 -20.59 13.09
CA GLU A 55 33.20 -20.41 14.34
C GLU A 55 32.09 -19.34 14.18
N TYR A 56 32.34 -18.24 13.46
CA TYR A 56 31.29 -17.24 13.17
C TYR A 56 30.21 -17.79 12.25
N LEU A 57 30.57 -18.59 11.24
CA LEU A 57 29.61 -19.21 10.34
C LEU A 57 28.72 -20.23 11.07
N GLU A 58 29.33 -21.09 11.89
CA GLU A 58 28.60 -22.06 12.72
C GLU A 58 27.63 -21.37 13.69
N ARG A 59 28.05 -20.24 14.27
CA ARG A 59 27.21 -19.44 15.17
C ARG A 59 26.03 -18.80 14.44
N ALA A 60 26.22 -18.31 13.21
CA ALA A 60 25.15 -17.78 12.37
C ALA A 60 24.12 -18.87 12.02
N GLU A 61 24.58 -20.06 11.61
CA GLU A 61 23.71 -21.20 11.30
C GLU A 61 22.94 -21.71 12.52
N TYR A 62 23.60 -21.77 13.69
CA TYR A 62 22.94 -22.12 14.95
C TYR A 62 21.82 -21.13 15.29
N LEU A 63 22.12 -19.83 15.24
CA LEU A 63 21.13 -18.78 15.51
C LEU A 63 19.97 -18.83 14.53
N LYS A 64 20.23 -19.08 13.24
CA LYS A 64 19.19 -19.22 12.22
C LYS A 64 18.25 -20.40 12.49
N ARG A 65 18.77 -21.51 12.99
CA ARG A 65 17.94 -22.68 13.37
C ARG A 65 17.10 -22.43 14.61
N GLU A 66 17.66 -21.77 15.62
CA GLU A 66 16.94 -21.49 16.87
C GLU A 66 16.02 -20.26 16.78
N LEU A 67 16.17 -19.43 15.75
CA LEU A 67 15.40 -18.18 15.56
C LEU A 67 13.89 -18.35 15.73
N PRO A 68 13.21 -19.34 15.11
CA PRO A 68 11.76 -19.49 15.25
C PRO A 68 11.35 -19.79 16.69
N ARG A 69 12.15 -20.59 17.41
CA ARG A 69 11.91 -20.92 18.83
C ARG A 69 12.15 -19.70 19.72
N LEU A 70 13.23 -18.96 19.49
CA LEU A 70 13.55 -17.74 20.24
C LEU A 70 12.47 -16.68 20.04
N GLN A 71 11.98 -16.50 18.80
CA GLN A 71 10.86 -15.62 18.49
C GLN A 71 9.58 -16.06 19.19
N ALA A 72 9.25 -17.35 19.17
CA ALA A 72 8.10 -17.89 19.88
C ALA A 72 8.20 -17.69 21.40
N ASP A 73 9.36 -17.89 22.00
CA ASP A 73 9.60 -17.67 23.44
C ASP A 73 9.49 -16.19 23.82
N ILE A 74 9.91 -15.27 22.93
CA ILE A 74 9.75 -13.82 23.13
C ILE A 74 8.28 -13.44 23.07
N ILE A 75 7.54 -13.93 22.06
CA ILE A 75 6.11 -13.67 21.90
C ILE A 75 5.35 -14.24 23.10
N ALA A 76 5.69 -15.45 23.57
CA ALA A 76 5.05 -16.09 24.72
C ALA A 76 5.28 -15.34 26.04
N LYS A 77 6.38 -14.58 26.16
CA LYS A 77 6.67 -13.73 27.31
C LYS A 77 5.96 -12.37 27.25
N ARG A 78 5.52 -11.93 26.08
CA ARG A 78 4.81 -10.66 25.90
C ARG A 78 3.34 -10.84 26.24
N SER A 79 2.77 -9.88 26.99
CA SER A 79 1.33 -9.86 27.21
C SER A 79 0.59 -9.44 25.93
N PRO A 80 -0.68 -9.86 25.74
CA PRO A 80 -1.47 -9.43 24.59
C PRO A 80 -1.57 -7.89 24.46
N GLN A 81 -1.62 -7.19 25.60
CA GLN A 81 -1.64 -5.72 25.63
C GLN A 81 -0.29 -5.12 25.18
N GLN A 82 0.84 -5.75 25.51
CA GLN A 82 2.15 -5.32 25.03
C GLN A 82 2.29 -5.49 23.52
N LEU A 83 1.83 -6.61 22.97
CA LEU A 83 1.83 -6.83 21.51
C LEU A 83 0.97 -5.79 20.77
N GLN A 84 -0.19 -5.42 21.34
CA GLN A 84 -1.03 -4.36 20.77
C GLN A 84 -0.39 -2.98 20.85
N PHE A 85 0.35 -2.68 21.92
CA PHE A 85 1.14 -1.46 22.02
C PHE A 85 2.27 -1.41 20.99
N GLU A 86 3.03 -2.50 20.84
CA GLU A 86 4.08 -2.62 19.82
C GLU A 86 3.52 -2.48 18.41
N SER A 87 2.31 -2.98 18.16
CA SER A 87 1.62 -2.76 16.88
C SER A 87 1.30 -1.28 16.63
N ALA A 88 0.93 -0.52 17.66
CA ALA A 88 0.67 0.91 17.54
C ALA A 88 1.98 1.69 17.30
N GLU A 89 3.06 1.31 17.99
CA GLU A 89 4.41 1.86 17.81
C GLU A 89 4.93 1.59 16.41
N PHE A 90 4.82 0.35 15.91
CA PHE A 90 5.19 0.00 14.54
C PHE A 90 4.40 0.80 13.50
N THR A 91 3.10 1.04 13.75
CA THR A 91 2.28 1.86 12.86
C THR A 91 2.78 3.31 12.82
N ALA A 92 3.24 3.86 13.95
CA ALA A 92 3.86 5.18 13.99
C ALA A 92 5.22 5.21 13.27
N LEU A 93 6.05 4.18 13.42
CA LEU A 93 7.33 4.06 12.69
C LEU A 93 7.11 3.99 11.18
N LYS A 94 6.08 3.26 10.73
CA LYS A 94 5.69 3.22 9.32
C LYS A 94 5.33 4.61 8.79
N ALA A 95 4.64 5.42 9.61
CA ALA A 95 4.31 6.78 9.24
C ALA A 95 5.58 7.66 9.07
N ILE A 96 6.59 7.47 9.91
CA ILE A 96 7.89 8.17 9.77
C ILE A 96 8.58 7.81 8.44
N ASP A 97 8.65 6.53 8.08
CA ASP A 97 9.22 6.09 6.80
C ASP A 97 8.43 6.66 5.60
N MET A 98 7.10 6.78 5.71
CA MET A 98 6.28 7.44 4.68
C MET A 98 6.54 8.95 4.59
N GLU A 99 6.75 9.63 5.73
CA GLU A 99 7.17 11.03 5.74
C GLU A 99 8.53 11.24 5.06
N GLU A 100 9.51 10.38 5.34
CA GLU A 100 10.84 10.43 4.72
C GLU A 100 10.78 10.22 3.20
N ARG A 101 9.80 9.44 2.73
CA ARG A 101 9.53 9.22 1.30
C ARG A 101 8.73 10.34 0.65
N GLY A 102 8.19 11.28 1.43
CA GLY A 102 7.35 12.38 0.95
C GLY A 102 5.88 12.00 0.72
N GLU A 103 5.44 10.82 1.16
CA GLU A 103 4.05 10.36 1.06
C GLU A 103 3.21 10.89 2.23
N ILE A 104 3.02 12.22 2.27
CA ILE A 104 2.44 12.95 3.42
C ILE A 104 1.01 12.51 3.73
N ASP A 105 0.19 12.30 2.70
CA ASP A 105 -1.22 11.90 2.86
C ASP A 105 -1.35 10.54 3.57
N GLN A 106 -0.55 9.55 3.14
CA GLN A 106 -0.54 8.21 3.73
C GLN A 106 0.10 8.20 5.13
N ALA A 107 1.10 9.06 5.36
CA ALA A 107 1.72 9.22 6.67
C ALA A 107 0.70 9.76 7.71
N ALA A 108 -0.13 10.74 7.33
CA ALA A 108 -1.18 11.27 8.19
C ALA A 108 -2.18 10.17 8.60
N ASP A 109 -2.67 9.39 7.64
CA ASP A 109 -3.58 8.25 7.90
C ASP A 109 -2.94 7.20 8.85
N CYS A 110 -1.64 6.93 8.68
CA CYS A 110 -0.92 5.99 9.55
C CYS A 110 -0.77 6.51 10.98
N TYR A 111 -0.52 7.81 11.17
CA TYR A 111 -0.49 8.40 12.52
C TYR A 111 -1.86 8.36 13.20
N GLU A 112 -2.94 8.68 12.48
CA GLU A 112 -4.30 8.56 13.01
C GLU A 112 -4.61 7.14 13.48
N LYS A 113 -4.24 6.15 12.66
CA LYS A 113 -4.41 4.74 13.00
C LYS A 113 -3.62 4.35 14.25
N SER A 114 -2.40 4.87 14.43
CA SER A 114 -1.60 4.65 15.64
C SER A 114 -2.28 5.24 16.88
N VAL A 115 -2.83 6.45 16.78
CA VAL A 115 -3.61 7.09 17.86
C VAL A 115 -4.85 6.27 18.20
N GLU A 116 -5.60 5.81 17.19
CA GLU A 116 -6.80 5.00 17.39
C GLU A 116 -6.48 3.70 18.13
N LEU A 117 -5.42 3.00 17.73
CA LEU A 117 -4.93 1.79 18.41
C LEU A 117 -4.57 2.09 19.87
N CYS A 118 -3.88 3.20 20.14
CA CYS A 118 -3.52 3.59 21.49
C CYS A 118 -4.75 3.88 22.36
N LEU A 119 -5.74 4.62 21.83
CA LEU A 119 -6.99 4.94 22.53
C LEU A 119 -7.84 3.70 22.79
N ASN A 120 -7.94 2.80 21.81
CA ASN A 120 -8.65 1.54 21.95
C ASN A 120 -8.00 0.64 23.01
N LEU A 121 -6.66 0.60 23.04
CA LEU A 121 -5.94 -0.13 24.08
C LEU A 121 -6.20 0.49 25.45
N MET A 122 -6.17 1.83 25.59
CA MET A 122 -6.43 2.56 26.84
C MET A 122 -7.82 2.32 27.44
N LYS A 123 -8.82 1.98 26.61
CA LYS A 123 -10.20 1.69 27.06
C LYS A 123 -10.33 0.32 27.75
N LEU A 124 -9.37 -0.58 27.57
CA LEU A 124 -9.44 -1.92 28.17
C LEU A 124 -9.32 -1.87 29.71
N PRO A 125 -10.03 -2.74 30.44
CA PRO A 125 -9.84 -2.89 31.87
C PRO A 125 -8.48 -3.55 32.17
N ASN A 126 -7.88 -3.24 33.32
CA ASN A 126 -6.63 -3.86 33.82
C ASN A 126 -5.35 -3.57 33.00
N ILE A 127 -5.19 -2.35 32.51
CA ILE A 127 -3.94 -1.90 31.88
C ILE A 127 -2.96 -1.46 32.96
N ASP A 128 -1.72 -1.93 32.86
CA ASP A 128 -0.61 -1.50 33.70
C ASP A 128 -0.43 0.03 33.63
N PRO A 129 -0.33 0.75 34.78
CA PRO A 129 -0.14 2.19 34.80
C PRO A 129 1.08 2.68 34.01
N GLN A 130 2.19 1.93 33.97
CA GLN A 130 3.37 2.32 33.18
C GLN A 130 3.09 2.21 31.67
N LEU A 131 2.49 1.10 31.23
CA LEU A 131 2.06 0.94 29.84
C LEU A 131 1.06 2.03 29.43
N ARG A 132 0.13 2.39 30.32
CA ARG A 132 -0.84 3.48 30.07
C ARG A 132 -0.15 4.83 29.88
N GLN A 133 0.92 5.12 30.61
CA GLN A 133 1.69 6.35 30.41
C GLN A 133 2.40 6.35 29.05
N LYS A 134 3.02 5.24 28.65
CA LYS A 134 3.65 5.09 27.33
C LYS A 134 2.64 5.28 26.19
N LEU A 135 1.46 4.66 26.32
CA LEU A 135 0.35 4.81 25.38
C LEU A 135 -0.09 6.26 25.21
N ARG A 136 -0.20 7.01 26.31
CA ARG A 136 -0.53 8.45 26.24
C ARG A 136 0.57 9.25 25.55
N GLY A 137 1.84 8.98 25.87
CA GLY A 137 2.96 9.65 25.23
C GLY A 137 2.99 9.43 23.72
N LEU A 138 2.88 8.18 23.30
CA LEU A 138 2.83 7.81 21.88
C LEU A 138 1.62 8.43 21.16
N ALA A 139 0.43 8.35 21.77
CA ALA A 139 -0.78 8.92 21.19
C ALA A 139 -0.69 10.45 21.05
N ALA A 140 -0.14 11.15 22.05
CA ALA A 140 0.04 12.60 21.97
C ALA A 140 1.01 13.00 20.86
N GLN A 141 2.15 12.31 20.76
CA GLN A 141 3.14 12.56 19.71
C GLN A 141 2.57 12.27 18.32
N ALA A 142 1.89 11.12 18.15
CA ALA A 142 1.28 10.74 16.89
C ALA A 142 0.15 11.72 16.48
N LEU A 143 -0.64 12.21 17.44
CA LEU A 143 -1.69 13.19 17.18
C LEU A 143 -1.12 14.55 16.75
N GLU A 144 -0.14 15.08 17.47
CA GLU A 144 0.53 16.33 17.11
C GLU A 144 1.13 16.25 15.71
N ARG A 145 1.75 15.11 15.38
CA ARG A 145 2.31 14.88 14.04
C ARG A 145 1.22 14.78 12.97
N ALA A 146 0.13 14.06 13.23
CA ALA A 146 -1.00 13.98 12.30
C ALA A 146 -1.62 15.35 12.01
N GLU A 147 -1.83 16.19 13.03
CA GLU A 147 -2.34 17.55 12.89
C GLU A 147 -1.39 18.42 12.07
N TYR A 148 -0.09 18.35 12.35
CA TYR A 148 0.92 19.06 11.57
C TYR A 148 0.89 18.66 10.08
N LEU A 149 0.80 17.36 9.78
CA LEU A 149 0.76 16.87 8.41
C LEU A 149 -0.54 17.30 7.70
N LYS A 150 -1.68 17.30 8.39
CA LYS A 150 -2.94 17.83 7.84
C LYS A 150 -2.83 19.28 7.43
N LEU A 151 -2.25 20.13 8.29
CA LEU A 151 -2.02 21.54 7.94
C LEU A 151 -1.08 21.68 6.72
N LYS A 152 -0.09 20.79 6.60
CA LYS A 152 0.81 20.75 5.44
C LYS A 152 0.10 20.30 4.17
N ILE A 153 -0.84 19.36 4.26
CA ILE A 153 -1.68 18.93 3.13
C ILE A 153 -2.62 20.06 2.71
N GLU A 154 -3.28 20.74 3.67
CA GLU A 154 -4.16 21.88 3.37
C GLU A 154 -3.43 23.03 2.67
N THR A 155 -2.20 23.34 3.10
CA THR A 155 -1.39 24.38 2.46
C THR A 155 -0.93 23.98 1.06
N ARG A 156 -0.56 22.71 0.85
CA ARG A 156 -0.25 22.15 -0.48
C ARG A 156 -1.46 22.26 -1.41
N ASN A 157 -2.62 21.80 -0.97
CA ASN A 157 -3.83 21.80 -1.80
C ASN A 157 -4.27 23.23 -2.16
N LYS A 158 -4.19 24.19 -1.23
CA LYS A 158 -4.45 25.62 -1.53
C LYS A 158 -3.48 26.19 -2.56
N ALA A 159 -2.20 25.83 -2.49
CA ALA A 159 -1.22 26.27 -3.48
C ALA A 159 -1.52 25.68 -4.86
N GLU A 160 -1.83 24.38 -4.93
CA GLU A 160 -2.23 23.69 -6.16
C GLU A 160 -3.52 24.29 -6.77
N GLU A 161 -4.51 24.63 -5.95
CA GLU A 161 -5.72 25.33 -6.40
C GLU A 161 -5.41 26.71 -6.99
N THR A 162 -4.52 27.49 -6.35
CA THR A 162 -4.14 28.81 -6.88
C THR A 162 -3.36 28.71 -8.19
N GLU A 163 -2.49 27.70 -8.32
CA GLU A 163 -1.71 27.46 -9.53
C GLU A 163 -2.59 26.94 -10.67
N ALA A 164 -3.53 26.03 -10.38
CA ALA A 164 -4.52 25.56 -11.33
C ALA A 164 -5.43 26.71 -11.82
N MET A 165 -5.84 27.62 -10.92
CA MET A 165 -6.62 28.80 -11.29
C MET A 165 -5.84 29.74 -12.21
N GLN A 166 -4.54 29.94 -11.95
CA GLN A 166 -3.67 30.74 -12.82
C GLN A 166 -3.41 30.09 -14.19
N LEU A 167 -3.17 28.78 -14.24
CA LEU A 167 -3.04 28.06 -15.51
C LEU A 167 -4.34 28.07 -16.32
N SER A 168 -5.49 27.95 -15.66
CA SER A 168 -6.80 28.01 -16.33
C SER A 168 -7.05 29.38 -16.97
N ALA A 169 -6.52 30.47 -16.37
CA ALA A 169 -6.63 31.82 -16.91
C ALA A 169 -5.72 32.07 -18.13
N LEU A 170 -4.68 31.23 -18.34
CA LEU A 170 -3.79 31.29 -19.49
C LEU A 170 -4.28 30.45 -20.69
N LEU A 171 -5.22 29.54 -20.45
CA LEU A 171 -5.83 28.76 -21.52
C LEU A 171 -6.91 29.63 -22.23
N PRO A 172 -6.98 29.60 -23.57
CA PRO A 172 -8.07 30.26 -24.29
C PRO A 172 -9.41 29.70 -23.80
N SER A 173 -10.39 30.56 -23.55
CA SER A 173 -11.72 30.12 -23.15
C SER A 173 -12.21 29.06 -24.13
N VAL A 174 -12.60 27.89 -23.63
CA VAL A 174 -13.27 26.87 -24.45
C VAL A 174 -14.39 27.59 -25.20
N PRO A 175 -14.42 27.56 -26.55
CA PRO A 175 -15.50 28.16 -27.30
C PRO A 175 -16.81 27.56 -26.79
N THR A 176 -17.60 28.35 -26.08
CA THR A 176 -18.98 28.03 -25.68
C THR A 176 -19.93 28.12 -26.87
N GLY A 177 -19.40 27.90 -28.09
CA GLY A 177 -20.22 27.67 -29.26
C GLY A 177 -21.07 26.45 -28.95
N ASP A 178 -22.37 26.68 -28.85
CA ASP A 178 -23.41 25.67 -28.78
C ASP A 178 -23.13 24.62 -29.85
N LEU A 179 -22.40 23.55 -29.48
CA LEU A 179 -22.49 22.28 -30.18
C LEU A 179 -23.85 21.72 -29.78
N SER A 180 -24.86 22.36 -30.37
CA SER A 180 -26.23 21.95 -30.30
C SER A 180 -26.24 20.51 -30.82
N LEU A 181 -26.52 19.55 -29.94
CA LEU A 181 -26.81 18.18 -30.33
C LEU A 181 -27.98 18.09 -31.33
N SER A 182 -28.64 19.21 -31.61
CA SER A 182 -29.59 19.47 -32.69
C SER A 182 -29.04 19.19 -34.11
N ASP A 183 -27.72 19.22 -34.34
CA ASP A 183 -27.13 18.91 -35.66
C ASP A 183 -26.83 17.41 -35.89
N LEU A 184 -27.09 16.55 -34.90
CA LEU A 184 -27.16 15.11 -35.11
C LEU A 184 -28.60 14.75 -35.50
N HIS A 185 -28.93 15.01 -36.76
CA HIS A 185 -30.20 14.61 -37.37
C HIS A 185 -30.27 13.07 -37.48
N LEU A 186 -30.74 12.42 -36.42
CA LEU A 186 -31.29 11.07 -36.51
C LEU A 186 -32.77 11.25 -36.86
N ASP A 187 -33.06 11.15 -38.16
CA ASP A 187 -34.43 11.07 -38.70
C ASP A 187 -35.15 9.87 -38.09
N ASP A 188 -35.91 10.07 -37.02
CA ASP A 188 -37.01 9.18 -36.64
C ASP A 188 -38.34 9.94 -36.74
N ARG A 189 -39.09 9.55 -37.76
CA ARG A 189 -40.32 10.15 -38.27
C ARG A 189 -41.53 9.75 -37.43
N ALA A 190 -42.29 10.73 -36.90
CA ALA A 190 -43.79 10.83 -36.89
C ALA A 190 -44.36 11.64 -35.68
N PRO A 191 -45.57 12.23 -35.78
CA PRO A 191 -45.75 13.64 -35.40
C PRO A 191 -46.72 13.95 -34.23
N ALA A 192 -46.58 15.20 -33.77
CA ALA A 192 -47.61 16.15 -33.32
C ALA A 192 -48.42 15.89 -32.03
N ALA A 193 -48.13 16.70 -31.00
CA ALA A 193 -49.15 17.43 -30.25
C ALA A 193 -48.56 18.70 -29.62
N ARG A 194 -49.30 19.80 -29.75
CA ARG A 194 -48.98 21.17 -29.30
C ARG A 194 -49.02 21.32 -27.78
N GLY A 195 -48.18 22.20 -27.24
CA GLY A 195 -48.33 22.77 -25.90
C GLY A 195 -47.29 23.86 -25.63
N ASN A 196 -47.75 25.11 -25.49
CA ASN A 196 -46.96 26.31 -25.27
C ASN A 196 -46.43 26.44 -23.83
N ALA A 197 -45.34 27.21 -23.71
CA ALA A 197 -44.89 28.02 -22.57
C ALA A 197 -44.29 27.30 -21.35
N ALA A 198 -43.01 27.58 -21.07
CA ALA A 198 -42.64 28.59 -20.06
C ALA A 198 -41.11 28.60 -19.83
N THR A 199 -40.60 29.82 -19.84
CA THR A 199 -39.35 30.35 -19.28
C THR A 199 -38.76 29.56 -18.10
N GLY A 200 -37.48 29.21 -18.19
CA GLY A 200 -36.70 28.71 -17.05
C GLY A 200 -35.50 27.87 -17.46
N SER A 201 -34.46 28.49 -18.02
CA SER A 201 -33.17 27.81 -18.18
C SER A 201 -32.56 27.59 -16.78
N PRO A 202 -32.26 26.36 -16.35
CA PRO A 202 -31.49 26.16 -15.13
C PRO A 202 -30.04 26.58 -15.42
N GLN A 203 -29.56 27.58 -14.68
CA GLN A 203 -28.13 27.90 -14.65
C GLN A 203 -27.39 26.71 -14.03
N ILE A 204 -26.59 26.02 -14.84
CA ILE A 204 -25.63 25.04 -14.34
C ILE A 204 -24.36 25.83 -13.99
N HIS A 205 -24.19 26.12 -12.69
CA HIS A 205 -22.92 26.56 -12.16
C HIS A 205 -21.91 25.40 -12.26
N PRO A 206 -20.63 25.64 -12.60
CA PRO A 206 -19.60 24.62 -12.49
C PRO A 206 -19.42 24.32 -11.00
N ARG A 207 -20.07 23.26 -10.53
CA ARG A 207 -20.02 22.85 -9.13
C ARG A 207 -18.65 22.22 -8.86
N ASN A 208 -18.02 22.64 -7.78
CA ASN A 208 -16.80 22.05 -7.24
C ASN A 208 -16.92 20.52 -7.20
N GLN A 209 -15.82 19.82 -7.52
CA GLN A 209 -15.71 18.35 -7.59
C GLN A 209 -15.97 17.62 -6.24
N HIS A 210 -16.47 18.32 -5.22
CA HIS A 210 -16.69 17.82 -3.86
C HIS A 210 -18.16 17.62 -3.48
N GLU A 211 -19.12 17.97 -4.33
CA GLU A 211 -20.53 17.70 -4.05
C GLU A 211 -20.98 16.48 -4.85
N GLY A 212 -21.34 15.41 -4.13
CA GLY A 212 -21.76 14.14 -4.73
C GLY A 212 -22.83 14.28 -5.81
N LEU A 213 -22.86 13.28 -6.71
CA LEU A 213 -23.72 13.22 -7.89
C LEU A 213 -25.15 13.68 -7.60
N THR A 214 -25.64 14.61 -8.41
CA THR A 214 -27.02 15.11 -8.35
C THR A 214 -28.03 14.01 -8.71
N LYS A 215 -29.31 14.21 -8.39
CA LYS A 215 -30.36 13.21 -8.66
C LYS A 215 -30.52 12.96 -10.16
N GLU A 216 -30.32 14.01 -10.95
CA GLU A 216 -30.38 14.01 -12.40
C GLU A 216 -29.17 13.24 -12.97
N GLU A 217 -27.96 13.50 -12.48
CA GLU A 217 -26.76 12.76 -12.87
C GLU A 217 -26.84 11.28 -12.47
N LEU A 218 -27.37 10.98 -11.27
CA LEU A 218 -27.62 9.61 -10.84
C LEU A 218 -28.63 8.90 -11.74
N ALA A 219 -29.65 9.60 -12.24
CA ALA A 219 -30.62 9.05 -13.19
C ALA A 219 -29.99 8.78 -14.56
N VAL A 220 -29.16 9.71 -15.05
CA VAL A 220 -28.38 9.53 -16.29
C VAL A 220 -27.43 8.36 -16.15
N LEU A 221 -26.68 8.27 -15.04
CA LEU A 221 -25.79 7.16 -14.75
C LEU A 221 -26.57 5.86 -14.62
N ALA A 222 -27.73 5.82 -13.96
CA ALA A 222 -28.55 4.63 -13.87
C ALA A 222 -29.03 4.13 -15.26
N ALA A 223 -29.34 5.05 -16.18
CA ALA A 223 -29.75 4.70 -17.54
C ALA A 223 -28.56 4.26 -18.41
N THR A 224 -27.42 4.96 -18.32
CA THR A 224 -26.24 4.76 -19.19
C THR A 224 -25.25 3.73 -18.66
N SER A 225 -25.28 3.40 -17.37
CA SER A 225 -24.44 2.38 -16.72
C SER A 225 -24.72 0.95 -17.19
N ARG A 226 -25.75 0.73 -18.02
CA ARG A 226 -26.15 -0.60 -18.45
C ARG A 226 -25.61 -0.90 -19.86
N ILE A 227 -24.44 -1.53 -19.92
CA ILE A 227 -23.81 -1.96 -21.17
C ILE A 227 -24.02 -3.47 -21.32
N ASN A 228 -24.62 -3.92 -22.42
CA ASN A 228 -24.92 -5.34 -22.69
C ASN A 228 -25.67 -6.04 -21.55
N GLY A 229 -26.61 -5.32 -20.92
CA GLY A 229 -27.40 -5.82 -19.79
C GLY A 229 -26.66 -5.88 -18.45
N ARG A 230 -25.34 -5.62 -18.43
CA ARG A 230 -24.49 -5.56 -17.22
C ARG A 230 -24.43 -4.14 -16.69
N ARG A 231 -24.48 -3.99 -15.35
CA ARG A 231 -24.39 -2.70 -14.68
C ARG A 231 -22.91 -2.38 -14.41
N TYR A 232 -22.45 -1.23 -14.89
CA TYR A 232 -21.11 -0.70 -14.67
C TYR A 232 -21.23 0.58 -13.84
N VAL A 233 -20.70 0.56 -12.62
CA VAL A 233 -20.67 1.74 -11.76
C VAL A 233 -19.47 2.60 -12.18
N PRO A 234 -19.61 3.94 -12.25
CA PRO A 234 -18.46 4.81 -12.44
C PRO A 234 -17.44 4.62 -11.32
N PHE A 235 -16.16 4.78 -11.63
CA PHE A 235 -15.10 4.74 -10.63
C PHE A 235 -15.18 6.01 -9.77
N LEU A 236 -15.30 5.84 -8.46
CA LEU A 236 -15.42 6.92 -7.48
C LEU A 236 -14.13 7.06 -6.67
N GLU A 237 -13.88 8.23 -6.07
CA GLU A 237 -12.71 8.44 -5.22
C GLU A 237 -12.67 7.50 -4.00
N GLN A 238 -13.82 7.06 -3.50
CA GLN A 238 -13.90 6.07 -2.43
C GLN A 238 -13.31 4.71 -2.86
N ASP A 239 -13.38 4.37 -4.14
CA ASP A 239 -12.84 3.12 -4.68
C ASP A 239 -11.30 3.10 -4.64
N LEU A 240 -10.63 4.27 -4.57
CA LEU A 240 -9.18 4.36 -4.37
C LEU A 240 -8.73 3.85 -3.00
N LYS A 241 -9.62 3.92 -2.01
CA LYS A 241 -9.35 3.48 -0.63
C LYS A 241 -9.77 2.02 -0.40
N GLU A 242 -10.38 1.36 -1.38
CA GLU A 242 -10.82 -0.02 -1.26
C GLU A 242 -9.61 -0.97 -1.20
N GLN A 243 -9.53 -1.76 -0.12
CA GLN A 243 -8.48 -2.77 0.04
C GLN A 243 -8.95 -4.10 -0.55
N PHE A 244 -8.37 -4.51 -1.68
CA PHE A 244 -8.69 -5.77 -2.38
C PHE A 244 -8.09 -7.00 -1.68
N ASN A 245 -8.38 -7.18 -0.40
CA ASN A 245 -7.83 -8.24 0.45
C ASN A 245 -8.87 -9.34 0.71
N PHE A 246 -9.27 -10.05 -0.34
CA PHE A 246 -10.27 -11.13 -0.22
C PHE A 246 -9.61 -12.49 0.06
N SER A 247 -10.13 -13.23 1.05
CA SER A 247 -9.68 -14.60 1.37
C SER A 247 -9.97 -15.60 0.24
N LEU A 248 -10.94 -15.28 -0.62
CA LEU A 248 -11.33 -16.09 -1.77
C LEU A 248 -11.05 -15.30 -3.07
N PRO A 249 -10.53 -15.95 -4.13
CA PRO A 249 -10.34 -15.31 -5.41
C PRO A 249 -11.66 -14.74 -5.94
N PHE A 250 -11.64 -13.48 -6.40
CA PHE A 250 -12.80 -12.85 -7.00
C PHE A 250 -13.33 -13.70 -8.16
N SER A 251 -14.62 -14.06 -8.12
CA SER A 251 -15.32 -14.74 -9.21
C SER A 251 -16.36 -13.80 -9.80
N ASP A 252 -16.29 -13.56 -11.11
CA ASP A 252 -17.29 -12.74 -11.80
C ASP A 252 -18.66 -13.44 -11.76
N LYS A 253 -19.69 -12.72 -11.29
CA LYS A 253 -21.08 -13.19 -11.23
C LYS A 253 -21.66 -13.43 -12.62
N HIS A 254 -21.19 -12.69 -13.62
CA HIS A 254 -21.63 -12.80 -15.00
C HIS A 254 -20.80 -13.78 -15.84
N GLY A 255 -19.84 -14.49 -15.21
CA GLY A 255 -19.01 -15.50 -15.85
C GLY A 255 -17.98 -14.94 -16.83
N LYS A 256 -17.37 -15.84 -17.60
CA LYS A 256 -16.33 -15.49 -18.59
C LYS A 256 -16.92 -14.61 -19.71
N LEU A 257 -16.10 -13.74 -20.29
CA LEU A 257 -16.52 -12.88 -21.40
C LEU A 257 -16.95 -13.73 -22.61
N ALA A 258 -18.09 -13.40 -23.21
CA ALA A 258 -18.53 -14.03 -24.45
C ALA A 258 -17.56 -13.67 -25.59
N LEU A 259 -17.00 -14.69 -26.24
CA LEU A 259 -16.00 -14.52 -27.28
C LEU A 259 -16.62 -14.70 -28.66
N THR A 260 -16.14 -13.92 -29.63
CA THR A 260 -16.43 -14.14 -31.04
C THR A 260 -15.78 -15.43 -31.54
N GLU A 261 -16.28 -16.02 -32.62
CA GLU A 261 -15.71 -17.26 -33.20
C GLU A 261 -14.21 -17.14 -33.52
N LYS A 262 -13.77 -15.96 -33.96
CA LYS A 262 -12.34 -15.69 -34.23
C LYS A 262 -11.49 -15.73 -32.95
N GLN A 263 -12.04 -15.25 -31.83
CA GLN A 263 -11.37 -15.25 -30.53
C GLN A 263 -11.35 -16.64 -29.91
N VAL A 264 -12.46 -17.40 -30.01
CA VAL A 264 -12.53 -18.79 -29.53
C VAL A 264 -11.46 -19.67 -30.20
N LYS A 265 -11.22 -19.47 -31.51
CA LYS A 265 -10.17 -20.21 -32.23
C LYS A 265 -8.74 -19.92 -31.73
N ARG A 266 -8.51 -18.77 -31.09
CA ARG A 266 -7.17 -18.33 -30.63
C ARG A 266 -6.98 -18.47 -29.11
N LEU A 267 -8.05 -18.36 -28.34
CA LEU A 267 -8.00 -18.45 -26.89
C LEU A 267 -8.05 -19.92 -26.46
N LYS A 268 -7.06 -20.37 -25.68
CA LYS A 268 -7.04 -21.73 -25.12
C LYS A 268 -8.02 -21.88 -23.96
N ASP A 269 -7.85 -21.09 -22.91
CA ASP A 269 -8.77 -21.01 -21.77
C ASP A 269 -8.51 -19.72 -20.96
N TRP A 270 -9.46 -19.35 -20.11
CA TRP A 270 -9.32 -18.36 -19.07
C TRP A 270 -8.83 -19.05 -17.78
N ALA A 271 -7.56 -18.81 -17.43
CA ALA A 271 -6.93 -19.33 -16.21
C ALA A 271 -6.34 -18.19 -15.38
N ARG A 272 -6.30 -18.34 -14.06
CA ARG A 272 -5.64 -17.39 -13.15
C ARG A 272 -4.13 -17.65 -13.13
N PRO A 273 -3.29 -16.65 -12.83
CA PRO A 273 -1.84 -16.85 -12.68
C PRO A 273 -1.48 -18.02 -11.75
N SER A 274 -2.21 -18.16 -10.64
CA SER A 274 -2.02 -19.25 -9.68
C SER A 274 -2.36 -20.65 -10.22
N ASP A 275 -3.15 -20.75 -11.30
CA ASP A 275 -3.53 -22.04 -11.89
C ASP A 275 -2.41 -22.65 -12.74
N PHE A 276 -1.42 -21.84 -13.14
CA PHE A 276 -0.31 -22.28 -14.00
C PHE A 276 1.09 -21.85 -13.53
N PHE A 277 1.20 -20.99 -12.50
CA PHE A 277 2.45 -20.67 -11.80
C PHE A 277 2.31 -20.93 -10.30
N SER A 278 3.30 -21.61 -9.72
CA SER A 278 3.37 -21.89 -8.28
C SER A 278 3.57 -20.63 -7.44
N GLU A 279 4.32 -19.64 -7.96
CA GLU A 279 4.63 -18.38 -7.27
C GLU A 279 4.50 -17.18 -8.23
N PRO A 280 3.27 -16.67 -8.46
CA PRO A 280 3.07 -15.52 -9.33
C PRO A 280 3.65 -14.24 -8.71
N THR A 281 4.51 -13.54 -9.44
CA THR A 281 5.13 -12.27 -9.01
C THR A 281 4.79 -11.14 -10.00
N LEU A 282 4.55 -9.93 -9.48
CA LEU A 282 4.16 -8.77 -10.28
C LEU A 282 5.39 -7.96 -10.67
N ILE A 283 5.63 -7.78 -11.97
CA ILE A 283 6.79 -7.04 -12.48
C ILE A 283 6.43 -5.55 -12.55
N LYS A 284 7.04 -4.74 -11.68
CA LYS A 284 6.74 -3.30 -11.55
C LYS A 284 7.35 -2.43 -12.67
N LYS A 285 8.48 -2.84 -13.25
CA LYS A 285 9.17 -2.13 -14.34
C LYS A 285 9.77 -3.14 -15.32
N ILE A 286 9.60 -2.87 -16.61
CA ILE A 286 10.20 -3.67 -17.69
C ILE A 286 11.17 -2.76 -18.44
N ASP A 287 12.46 -3.01 -18.29
CA ASP A 287 13.48 -2.38 -19.11
C ASP A 287 13.74 -3.23 -20.37
N ASN A 288 14.02 -2.58 -21.50
CA ASN A 288 14.31 -3.26 -22.78
C ASN A 288 15.47 -4.28 -22.70
N ARG A 289 16.33 -4.21 -21.67
CA ARG A 289 17.41 -5.16 -21.41
C ARG A 289 16.95 -6.47 -20.73
N HIS A 290 15.86 -6.44 -19.94
CA HIS A 290 15.34 -7.60 -19.22
C HIS A 290 14.42 -8.49 -20.08
N PHE A 291 13.88 -7.96 -21.19
CA PHE A 291 12.96 -8.68 -22.07
C PHE A 291 13.56 -9.95 -22.71
N ARG A 292 14.88 -9.96 -22.99
CA ARG A 292 15.58 -11.12 -23.59
C ARG A 292 15.88 -12.26 -22.61
N LEU A 293 15.96 -11.98 -21.31
CA LEU A 293 16.25 -13.02 -20.30
C LEU A 293 14.98 -13.76 -19.88
N PHE A 294 13.83 -13.08 -19.86
CA PHE A 294 12.57 -13.67 -19.43
C PHE A 294 12.13 -14.82 -20.36
N PHE A 295 12.20 -14.64 -21.68
CA PHE A 295 11.80 -15.68 -22.65
C PHE A 295 12.82 -16.81 -22.87
N ARG A 296 14.08 -16.65 -22.45
CA ARG A 296 15.07 -17.74 -22.56
C ARG A 296 14.81 -18.88 -21.56
N GLY A 297 14.06 -18.63 -20.48
CA GLY A 297 13.58 -19.64 -19.53
C GLY A 297 12.28 -20.35 -19.94
N PHE A 298 11.59 -19.92 -21.00
CA PHE A 298 10.30 -20.49 -21.44
C PHE A 298 10.45 -21.66 -22.45
N THR A 299 11.62 -22.31 -22.51
CA THR A 299 11.78 -23.55 -23.27
C THR A 299 11.56 -24.77 -22.38
N CYS A 300 10.38 -24.88 -21.77
CA CYS A 300 9.92 -26.12 -21.16
C CYS A 300 8.95 -26.84 -22.10
N HIS A 301 9.49 -27.74 -22.91
CA HIS A 301 8.96 -29.07 -23.24
C HIS A 301 7.44 -29.28 -23.37
N CYS A 302 6.73 -28.39 -24.07
CA CYS A 302 5.34 -28.63 -24.49
C CYS A 302 5.10 -28.06 -25.90
N CYS A 303 5.82 -28.58 -26.88
CA CYS A 303 5.42 -28.62 -28.30
C CYS A 303 6.46 -29.39 -29.10
N ALA A 304 6.24 -30.70 -29.25
CA ALA A 304 6.73 -31.48 -30.38
C ALA A 304 5.70 -32.60 -30.63
N VAL A 305 4.72 -32.28 -31.47
CA VAL A 305 4.25 -33.19 -32.53
C VAL A 305 4.76 -32.58 -33.82
#